data_AF-A0A938P184-F1
#
_entry.id   AF-A0A938P184-F1
#
_cell.length_a   1.000
_cell.length_b   1.000
_cell.length_c   1.000
_cell.angle_alpha   90.00
_cell.angle_beta   90.00
_cell.angle_gamma   90.00
#
_symmetry.space_group_name_H-M   'P 1'
#
loop_
_entity.id
_entity.type
_entity.pdbx_description
1 polymer ?
#
loop_
_entity_poly.entity_id
_entity_poly.type
_entity_poly.pdbx_seq_one_letter_code
_entity_poly.pdbx_strand_id
1 'polypeptide(L)'
;MVGKASSSERLDLGRIGVFGVSFGGAASTQVCVREKRCKAAISMDCPQFGDLLDHDVSQPMMFMSSEQYKGMNDVFFESKEDPLYMVTIKNSTHQNLSDLSIWGRLFRMQMLGEIDGERCLQIQNTYIHAFFEKYLKGIDSRLLTGLSPEYPEVDIKLKNIE
;
A
#
# COMPACT_ATOMS: atom_id res chain seq x y z
N MET A 1 -11.19 -39.36 11.35
CA MET A 1 -11.78 -38.08 11.80
C MET A 1 -10.78 -36.98 11.53
N VAL A 2 -11.04 -36.08 10.57
CA VAL A 2 -10.20 -34.90 10.33
C VAL A 2 -10.71 -33.81 11.27
N GLY A 3 -9.94 -33.49 12.31
CA GLY A 3 -10.26 -32.40 13.22
C GLY A 3 -10.29 -31.07 12.45
N LYS A 4 -11.40 -30.34 12.55
CA LYS A 4 -11.47 -28.96 12.06
C LYS A 4 -10.59 -28.11 12.97
N ALA A 5 -9.38 -27.79 12.51
CA ALA A 5 -8.52 -26.80 13.17
C ALA A 5 -9.29 -25.48 13.31
N SER A 6 -9.20 -24.89 14.51
CA SER A 6 -9.76 -23.57 14.80
C SER A 6 -9.05 -22.51 13.93
N SER A 7 -9.75 -21.44 13.55
CA SER A 7 -9.15 -20.34 12.77
C SER A 7 -7.90 -19.73 13.43
N SER A 8 -7.77 -19.86 14.75
CA SER A 8 -6.60 -19.43 15.52
C SER A 8 -5.34 -20.27 15.27
N GLU A 9 -5.45 -21.49 14.75
CA GLU A 9 -4.30 -22.37 14.48
C GLU A 9 -3.76 -22.22 13.04
N ARG A 10 -4.45 -21.45 12.18
CA ARG A 10 -4.08 -21.25 10.77
C ARG A 10 -3.66 -19.81 10.45
N LEU A 11 -3.88 -18.88 11.37
CA LEU A 11 -3.59 -17.46 11.22
C LEU A 11 -2.67 -17.00 12.36
N ASP A 12 -1.51 -16.44 12.03
CA ASP A 12 -0.65 -15.80 13.00
C ASP A 12 -1.20 -14.40 13.34
N LEU A 13 -1.98 -14.32 14.42
CA LEU A 13 -2.58 -13.08 14.90
C LEU A 13 -1.56 -12.07 15.46
N GLY A 14 -0.29 -12.45 15.58
CA GLY A 14 0.80 -11.54 15.92
C GLY A 14 1.34 -10.75 14.72
N ARG A 15 1.01 -11.17 13.49
CA ARG A 15 1.54 -10.63 12.23
C ARG A 15 0.41 -10.15 11.32
N ILE A 16 -0.26 -9.08 11.72
CA ILE A 16 -1.40 -8.51 10.98
C ILE A 16 -0.97 -7.26 10.24
N GLY A 17 -1.16 -7.26 8.91
CA GLY A 17 -1.09 -6.08 8.06
C GLY A 17 -2.44 -5.83 7.38
N VAL A 18 -2.75 -4.57 7.10
CA VAL A 18 -4.03 -4.19 6.48
C VAL A 18 -3.75 -3.30 5.27
N PHE A 19 -4.44 -3.56 4.15
CA PHE A 19 -4.34 -2.72 2.97
C PHE A 19 -5.65 -2.66 2.19
N GLY A 20 -5.80 -1.61 1.39
CA GLY A 20 -6.95 -1.45 0.54
C GLY A 20 -6.80 -0.29 -0.43
N VAL A 21 -7.68 -0.29 -1.43
CA VAL A 21 -7.78 0.73 -2.48
C VAL A 21 -8.91 1.71 -2.20
N SER A 22 -8.71 2.97 -2.61
CA SER A 22 -9.70 4.03 -2.46
C SER A 22 -10.13 4.15 -0.99
N PHE A 23 -11.43 4.24 -0.70
CA PHE A 23 -11.93 4.29 0.68
C PHE A 23 -11.43 3.13 1.57
N GLY A 24 -11.13 1.96 0.99
CA GLY A 24 -10.50 0.85 1.70
C GLY A 24 -9.08 1.15 2.18
N GLY A 25 -8.35 2.04 1.49
CA GLY A 25 -7.02 2.51 1.89
C GLY A 25 -7.08 3.35 3.17
N ALA A 26 -7.99 4.33 3.23
CA ALA A 26 -8.20 5.09 4.46
C ALA A 26 -8.72 4.23 5.62
N ALA A 27 -9.61 3.27 5.33
CA ALA A 27 -10.03 2.30 6.33
C ALA A 27 -8.84 1.46 6.86
N SER A 28 -7.88 1.11 6.00
CA SER A 28 -6.72 0.31 6.40
C SER A 28 -5.81 1.04 7.39
N THR A 29 -5.54 2.33 7.16
CA THR A 29 -4.74 3.14 8.10
C THR A 29 -5.49 3.37 9.40
N GLN A 30 -6.79 3.66 9.33
CA GLN A 30 -7.65 3.81 10.51
C GLN A 30 -7.76 2.55 11.37
N VAL A 31 -7.81 1.36 10.76
CA VAL A 31 -7.76 0.10 11.50
C VAL A 31 -6.46 0.01 12.30
N CYS A 32 -5.32 0.37 11.72
CA CYS A 32 -4.03 0.23 12.40
C CYS A 32 -3.79 1.26 13.50
N VAL A 33 -4.45 2.42 13.42
CA VAL A 33 -4.53 3.37 14.55
C VAL A 33 -5.33 2.79 15.72
N ARG A 34 -6.45 2.12 15.44
CA ARG A 34 -7.40 1.69 16.48
C ARG A 34 -7.12 0.29 17.04
N GLU A 35 -6.49 -0.57 16.26
CA GLU A 35 -6.22 -1.97 16.60
C GLU A 35 -4.72 -2.23 16.77
N LYS A 36 -4.28 -2.37 18.02
CA LYS A 36 -2.87 -2.56 18.40
C LYS A 36 -2.22 -3.83 17.83
N ARG A 37 -3.03 -4.81 17.40
CA ARG A 37 -2.52 -6.02 16.73
C ARG A 37 -2.08 -5.74 15.29
N CYS A 38 -2.59 -4.69 14.63
CA CYS A 38 -2.06 -4.29 13.34
C CYS A 38 -0.63 -3.75 13.49
N LYS A 39 0.27 -4.26 12.65
CA LYS A 39 1.70 -3.93 12.65
C LYS A 39 2.12 -3.00 11.52
N ALA A 40 1.38 -2.97 10.41
CA ALA A 40 1.70 -2.14 9.26
C ALA A 40 0.45 -1.93 8.38
N ALA A 41 0.36 -0.79 7.69
CA ALA A 41 -0.76 -0.48 6.82
C ALA A 41 -0.31 -0.02 5.42
N ILE A 42 -1.13 -0.29 4.40
CA ILE A 42 -0.97 0.30 3.06
C ILE A 42 -2.28 0.96 2.64
N SER A 43 -2.22 2.25 2.32
CA SER A 43 -3.34 2.98 1.72
C SER A 43 -3.07 3.20 0.24
N MET A 44 -3.89 2.59 -0.62
CA MET A 44 -3.76 2.74 -2.07
C MET A 44 -4.75 3.79 -2.56
N ASP A 45 -4.23 4.90 -3.08
CA ASP A 45 -4.98 5.89 -3.85
C ASP A 45 -6.17 6.52 -3.13
N CYS A 46 -5.93 6.91 -1.89
CA CYS A 46 -6.91 7.54 -1.03
C CYS A 46 -6.24 8.69 -0.26
N PRO A 47 -6.93 9.82 -0.05
CA PRO A 47 -6.48 10.79 0.93
C PRO A 47 -6.67 10.20 2.33
N GLN A 48 -5.91 10.71 3.29
CA GLN A 48 -6.12 10.32 4.68
C GLN A 48 -7.41 10.94 5.22
N PHE A 49 -8.20 10.13 5.93
CA PHE A 49 -9.45 10.51 6.58
C PHE A 49 -9.41 10.18 8.07
N GLY A 50 -10.32 10.83 8.80
CA GLY A 50 -10.52 10.60 10.23
C GLY A 50 -9.47 11.30 11.09
N ASP A 51 -9.15 10.66 12.21
CA ASP A 51 -8.27 11.16 13.26
C ASP A 51 -6.80 10.74 13.09
N LEU A 52 -6.41 10.20 11.92
CA LEU A 52 -5.02 9.73 11.69
C LEU A 52 -3.99 10.85 11.95
N LEU A 53 -4.34 12.10 11.66
CA LEU A 53 -3.50 13.26 11.96
C LEU A 53 -3.41 13.57 13.47
N ASP A 54 -4.42 13.19 14.24
CA ASP A 54 -4.52 13.46 15.67
C ASP A 54 -3.81 12.40 16.53
N HIS A 55 -3.38 11.29 15.95
CA HIS A 55 -2.64 10.21 16.62
C HIS A 55 -1.17 10.16 16.20
N ASP A 56 -0.30 9.77 17.14
CA ASP A 56 1.08 9.39 16.83
C ASP A 56 1.06 8.02 16.14
N VAL A 57 1.54 7.95 14.90
CA VAL A 57 1.38 6.76 14.06
C VAL A 57 2.66 5.94 14.09
N SER A 58 2.93 5.29 15.21
CA SER A 58 4.17 4.51 15.38
C SER A 58 4.34 3.36 14.38
N GLN A 59 3.25 2.88 13.79
CA GLN A 59 3.25 1.79 12.84
C GLN A 59 3.67 2.28 11.45
N PRO A 60 4.54 1.55 10.75
CA PRO A 60 4.94 1.87 9.39
C PRO A 60 3.74 1.88 8.44
N MET A 61 3.71 2.87 7.55
CA MET A 61 2.66 3.00 6.54
C MET A 61 3.22 3.26 5.14
N MET A 62 2.60 2.62 4.15
CA MET A 62 2.83 2.93 2.74
C MET A 62 1.60 3.56 2.10
N PHE A 63 1.81 4.69 1.44
CA PHE A 63 0.83 5.35 0.59
C PHE A 63 1.21 5.08 -0.86
N MET A 64 0.50 4.16 -1.50
CA MET A 64 0.69 3.84 -2.91
C MET A 64 -0.31 4.62 -3.74
N SER A 65 0.16 5.52 -4.61
CA SER A 65 -0.69 6.40 -5.42
C SER A 65 -0.54 6.08 -6.89
N SER A 66 -1.64 6.25 -7.62
CA SER A 66 -1.59 6.40 -9.06
C SER A 66 -0.99 7.77 -9.41
N GLU A 67 -0.51 7.94 -10.64
CA GLU A 67 0.03 9.23 -11.07
C GLU A 67 -1.04 10.33 -11.08
N GLN A 68 -2.28 9.97 -11.45
CA GLN A 68 -3.46 10.84 -11.37
C GLN A 68 -3.61 11.53 -10.01
N TYR A 69 -3.18 10.85 -8.95
CA TYR A 69 -3.36 11.26 -7.56
C TYR A 69 -2.03 11.47 -6.82
N LYS A 70 -0.95 11.68 -7.58
CA LYS A 70 0.38 12.02 -7.04
C LYS A 70 0.29 13.23 -6.12
N GLY A 71 0.93 13.11 -4.96
CA GLY A 71 1.02 14.20 -3.98
C GLY A 71 -0.22 14.37 -3.08
N MET A 72 -1.26 13.56 -3.24
CA MET A 72 -2.48 13.68 -2.43
C MET A 72 -2.22 13.58 -0.91
N ASN A 73 -1.23 12.78 -0.51
CA ASN A 73 -0.84 12.61 0.90
C ASN A 73 0.45 13.39 1.27
N ASP A 74 0.91 14.34 0.45
CA ASP A 74 2.15 15.09 0.73
C ASP A 74 2.04 15.90 2.03
N VAL A 75 0.90 16.55 2.30
CA VAL A 75 0.67 17.28 3.57
C VAL A 75 0.78 16.35 4.78
N PHE A 76 0.17 15.17 4.70
CA PHE A 76 0.27 14.15 5.75
C PHE A 76 1.73 13.73 5.95
N PHE A 77 2.41 13.39 4.86
CA PHE A 77 3.81 12.97 4.85
C PHE A 77 4.74 14.03 5.46
N GLU A 78 4.52 15.31 5.15
CA GLU A 78 5.29 16.43 5.70
C GLU A 78 5.02 16.64 7.19
N SER A 79 3.77 16.46 7.63
CA SER A 79 3.34 16.71 9.02
C SER A 79 3.71 15.65 10.05
N LYS A 80 4.17 14.47 9.61
CA LYS A 80 4.43 13.30 10.46
C LYS A 80 5.90 12.91 10.44
N GLU A 81 6.43 12.43 11.56
CA GLU A 81 7.80 11.91 11.68
C GLU A 81 7.85 10.37 11.75
N ASP A 82 6.74 9.72 11.42
CA ASP A 82 6.61 8.27 11.43
C ASP A 82 7.37 7.60 10.26
N PRO A 83 7.61 6.27 10.29
CA PRO A 83 8.18 5.54 9.16
C PRO A 83 7.19 5.47 7.99
N LEU A 84 7.37 6.35 7.00
CA LEU A 84 6.41 6.53 5.90
C LEU A 84 7.05 6.28 4.52
N TYR A 85 6.28 5.59 3.67
CA TYR A 85 6.60 5.36 2.27
C TYR A 85 5.56 6.03 1.38
N MET A 86 5.99 6.87 0.46
CA MET A 86 5.15 7.40 -0.62
C MET A 86 5.60 6.75 -1.92
N VAL A 87 4.80 5.85 -2.47
CA VAL A 87 5.07 5.14 -3.72
C VAL A 87 4.11 5.67 -4.78
N THR A 88 4.60 6.12 -5.93
CA THR A 88 3.75 6.57 -7.05
C THR A 88 4.05 5.73 -8.28
N ILE A 89 3.00 5.18 -8.92
CA ILE A 89 3.12 4.45 -10.17
C ILE A 89 2.81 5.40 -11.33
N LYS A 90 3.81 5.69 -12.17
CA LYS A 90 3.68 6.57 -13.35
C LYS A 90 2.68 6.02 -14.37
N ASN A 91 2.12 6.93 -15.18
CA ASN A 91 1.21 6.62 -16.28
C ASN A 91 -0.03 5.83 -15.84
N SER A 92 -0.43 5.96 -14.58
CA SER A 92 -1.52 5.20 -13.99
C SER A 92 -2.63 6.12 -13.47
N THR A 93 -3.83 5.56 -13.43
CA THR A 93 -5.05 6.17 -12.90
C THR A 93 -5.56 5.36 -11.72
N HIS A 94 -6.60 5.86 -11.06
CA HIS A 94 -7.27 5.14 -9.96
C HIS A 94 -7.68 3.72 -10.30
N GLN A 95 -8.21 3.51 -11.50
CA GLN A 95 -8.71 2.22 -11.92
C GLN A 95 -7.58 1.21 -12.18
N ASN A 96 -6.35 1.68 -12.42
CA ASN A 96 -5.19 0.80 -12.58
C ASN A 96 -4.83 0.07 -11.28
N LEU A 97 -5.22 0.61 -10.12
CA LEU A 97 -4.96 0.02 -8.80
C LEU A 97 -6.02 -1.03 -8.37
N SER A 98 -6.74 -1.55 -9.36
CA SER A 98 -7.70 -2.63 -9.21
C SER A 98 -7.58 -3.61 -10.37
N ASP A 99 -8.22 -4.77 -10.23
CA ASP A 99 -8.23 -5.79 -11.29
C ASP A 99 -8.91 -5.30 -12.58
N LEU A 100 -9.64 -4.18 -12.56
CA LEU A 100 -10.23 -3.59 -13.77
C LEU A 100 -9.18 -3.35 -14.88
N SER A 101 -7.93 -3.09 -14.49
CA SER A 101 -6.79 -2.93 -15.41
C SER A 101 -6.49 -4.16 -16.27
N ILE A 102 -6.83 -5.36 -15.78
CA ILE A 102 -6.60 -6.63 -16.48
C ILE A 102 -7.77 -6.92 -17.42
N TRP A 103 -9.00 -6.62 -16.97
CA TRP A 103 -10.22 -6.82 -17.77
C TRP A 103 -10.41 -5.74 -18.85
N GLY A 104 -9.88 -4.54 -18.64
CA GLY A 104 -10.03 -3.39 -19.54
C GLY A 104 -9.21 -3.47 -20.84
N ARG A 105 -8.34 -4.47 -21.03
CA ARG A 105 -7.76 -4.73 -22.38
C ARG A 105 -8.84 -5.15 -23.38
N LEU A 106 -9.91 -5.79 -22.92
CA LEU A 106 -11.04 -6.22 -23.78
C LEU A 106 -11.99 -5.06 -24.11
N PHE A 107 -12.04 -4.04 -23.25
CA PHE A 107 -12.88 -2.86 -23.39
C PHE A 107 -11.99 -1.65 -23.15
N ARG A 108 -11.50 -0.96 -24.20
CA ARG A 108 -10.69 0.27 -24.07
C ARG A 108 -11.44 1.34 -23.28
N MET A 109 -11.41 1.22 -21.96
CA MET A 109 -12.12 2.07 -21.02
C MET A 109 -11.28 3.33 -20.85
N GLN A 110 -11.86 4.48 -21.14
CA GLN A 110 -11.23 5.80 -20.96
C GLN A 110 -10.87 6.12 -19.49
N MET A 111 -11.10 5.18 -18.57
CA MET A 111 -10.80 5.30 -17.15
C MET A 111 -9.46 4.67 -16.76
N LEU A 112 -8.72 4.06 -17.70
CA LEU A 112 -7.40 3.48 -17.47
C LEU A 112 -6.29 4.43 -17.95
N GLY A 113 -5.15 4.40 -17.27
CA GLY A 113 -3.93 5.08 -17.68
C GLY A 113 -3.18 4.33 -18.78
N GLU A 114 -2.05 4.89 -19.21
CA GLU A 114 -1.24 4.34 -20.30
C GLU A 114 -0.39 3.13 -19.88
N ILE A 115 -0.16 2.93 -18.57
CA ILE A 115 0.56 1.77 -18.06
C ILE A 115 -0.18 0.47 -18.42
N ASP A 116 0.59 -0.56 -18.79
CA ASP A 116 0.03 -1.89 -18.98
C ASP A 116 -0.58 -2.43 -17.68
N GLY A 117 -1.76 -3.05 -17.77
CA GLY A 117 -2.50 -3.52 -16.60
C GLY A 117 -1.79 -4.63 -15.83
N GLU A 118 -1.22 -5.61 -16.52
CA GLU A 118 -0.47 -6.70 -15.87
C GLU A 118 0.80 -6.15 -15.22
N ARG A 119 1.47 -5.22 -15.88
CA ARG A 119 2.63 -4.51 -15.32
C ARG A 119 2.27 -3.72 -14.07
N CYS A 120 1.15 -2.99 -14.08
CA CYS A 120 0.69 -2.24 -12.92
C CYS A 120 0.35 -3.19 -11.75
N LEU A 121 -0.32 -4.31 -12.01
CA LEU A 121 -0.60 -5.34 -11.00
C LEU A 121 0.71 -5.93 -10.44
N GLN A 122 1.68 -6.22 -11.29
CA GLN A 122 2.99 -6.72 -10.87
C GLN A 122 3.67 -5.75 -9.90
N ILE A 123 3.70 -4.46 -10.23
CA ILE A 123 4.28 -3.42 -9.37
C ILE A 123 3.56 -3.38 -8.01
N GLN A 124 2.22 -3.35 -8.02
CA GLN A 124 1.41 -3.34 -6.80
C GLN A 124 1.77 -4.52 -5.90
N ASN A 125 1.69 -5.75 -6.43
CA ASN A 125 1.97 -6.97 -5.68
C ASN A 125 3.41 -7.00 -5.15
N THR A 126 4.39 -6.60 -5.96
CA THR A 126 5.80 -6.58 -5.58
C THR A 126 6.05 -5.62 -4.41
N TYR A 127 5.52 -4.40 -4.44
CA TYR A 127 5.72 -3.42 -3.37
C TYR A 127 4.90 -3.75 -2.11
N ILE A 128 3.66 -4.23 -2.26
CA ILE A 128 2.82 -4.70 -1.16
C ILE A 128 3.50 -5.86 -0.43
N HIS A 129 3.99 -6.85 -1.19
CA HIS A 129 4.67 -8.00 -0.63
C HIS A 129 5.97 -7.60 0.07
N ALA A 130 6.81 -6.78 -0.56
CA ALA A 130 8.05 -6.30 0.04
C ALA A 130 7.81 -5.57 1.37
N PHE A 131 6.79 -4.70 1.41
CA PHE A 131 6.44 -3.95 2.61
C PHE A 131 6.01 -4.86 3.77
N PHE A 132 5.10 -5.81 3.51
CA PHE A 132 4.65 -6.72 4.55
C PHE A 132 5.70 -7.76 4.94
N GLU A 133 6.58 -8.19 4.03
CA GLU A 133 7.74 -9.03 4.37
C GLU A 133 8.66 -8.31 5.37
N LYS A 134 8.98 -7.03 5.13
CA LYS A 134 9.80 -6.24 6.07
C LYS A 134 9.14 -6.17 7.45
N TYR A 135 7.88 -5.74 7.52
CA TYR A 135 7.28 -5.38 8.80
C TYR A 135 6.55 -6.50 9.53
N LEU A 136 6.18 -7.58 8.85
CA LEU A 136 5.55 -8.74 9.47
C LEU A 136 6.51 -9.92 9.66
N LYS A 137 7.59 -9.98 8.87
CA LYS A 137 8.53 -11.12 8.87
C LYS A 137 9.99 -10.72 9.09
N GLY A 138 10.33 -9.42 9.09
CA GLY A 138 11.70 -8.95 9.30
C GLY A 138 12.60 -9.19 8.08
N ILE A 139 12.03 -9.30 6.88
CA ILE A 139 12.79 -9.55 5.65
C ILE A 139 12.89 -8.25 4.83
N ASP A 140 14.10 -7.67 4.79
CA ASP A 140 14.33 -6.41 4.07
C ASP A 140 14.27 -6.56 2.54
N SER A 141 13.93 -5.46 1.87
CA SER A 141 13.86 -5.37 0.41
C SER A 141 14.46 -4.07 -0.10
N ARG A 142 15.30 -4.18 -1.15
CA ARG A 142 15.90 -3.01 -1.84
C ARG A 142 14.85 -2.11 -2.51
N LEU A 143 13.66 -2.64 -2.78
CA LEU A 143 12.54 -1.86 -3.34
C LEU A 143 12.04 -0.78 -2.38
N LEU A 144 12.30 -0.95 -1.08
CA LEU A 144 11.89 -0.04 -0.03
C LEU A 144 12.99 0.94 0.38
N THR A 145 14.12 0.94 -0.34
CA THR A 145 15.27 1.80 -0.02
C THR A 145 15.52 2.88 -1.07
N GLY A 146 14.75 2.92 -2.15
CA GLY A 146 14.88 3.94 -3.20
C GLY A 146 14.38 3.47 -4.56
N LEU A 147 14.82 4.18 -5.60
CA LEU A 147 14.46 3.87 -6.99
C LEU A 147 14.99 2.49 -7.39
N SER A 148 14.18 1.76 -8.16
CA SER A 148 14.55 0.47 -8.73
C SER A 148 14.66 0.55 -10.25
N PRO A 149 15.79 0.15 -10.85
CA PRO A 149 15.90 0.07 -12.31
C PRO A 149 14.99 -1.01 -12.91
N GLU A 150 14.54 -1.98 -12.10
CA GLU A 150 13.57 -3.01 -12.52
C GLU A 150 12.15 -2.43 -12.63
N TYR A 151 11.85 -1.35 -11.90
CA TYR A 151 10.53 -0.70 -11.86
C TYR A 151 10.68 0.81 -12.11
N PRO A 152 11.10 1.23 -13.32
CA PRO A 152 11.30 2.65 -13.67
C PRO A 152 10.01 3.49 -13.60
N GLU A 153 8.84 2.82 -13.62
CA GLU A 153 7.53 3.44 -13.45
C GLU A 153 7.29 3.92 -12.02
N VAL A 154 8.11 3.51 -11.04
CA VAL A 154 7.91 3.83 -9.64
C VAL A 154 8.77 5.02 -9.20
N ASP A 155 8.12 6.06 -8.71
CA ASP A 155 8.76 7.06 -7.86
C ASP A 155 8.52 6.70 -6.39
N ILE A 156 9.53 6.88 -5.55
CA ILE A 156 9.42 6.65 -4.11
C ILE A 156 9.99 7.83 -3.30
N LYS A 157 9.27 8.24 -2.27
CA LYS A 157 9.77 9.12 -1.19
C LYS A 157 9.71 8.35 0.12
N LEU A 158 10.73 8.51 0.96
CA LEU A 158 10.90 7.79 2.22
C LEU A 158 11.05 8.79 3.36
N LYS A 159 10.51 8.50 4.53
CA LYS A 159 10.74 9.26 5.76
C LYS A 159 10.97 8.32 6.94
N ASN A 160 12.03 8.58 7.71
CA ASN A 160 12.38 7.92 8.97
C ASN A 160 12.28 6.39 8.92
N ILE A 161 12.85 5.79 7.86
CA ILE A 161 12.92 4.35 7.66
C ILE A 161 14.25 3.83 8.23
N GLU A 162 14.18 2.87 9.15
CA GLU A 162 15.33 2.09 9.67
C GLU A 162 15.59 0.80 8.86
#